data_AF-A0A6B4JQC9-F1
#
_entry.id   AF-A0A6B4JQC9-F1
#
_cell.length_a   1.000
_cell.length_b   1.000
_cell.length_c   1.000
_cell.angle_alpha   90.00
_cell.angle_beta   90.00
_cell.angle_gamma   90.00
#
_symmetry.space_group_name_H-M   'P 1'
#
loop_
_entity.id
_entity.type
_entity.pdbx_description
1 polymer ?
#
loop_
_entity_poly.entity_id
_entity_poly.type
_entity_poly.pdbx_seq_one_letter_code
_entity_poly.pdbx_strand_id
1 'polypeptide(L)'
;MDIIEEYTSIDTENDFEYKYRLTKSLYKGITGYGIEVQSQNSNTTNKVFYEKDSVNLISINRHNVKALLTKLYENRVSPLHLIDIIGEYVDEHVCEFDNFTSKEVAN
;
A
#
# COMPACT_ATOMS: atom_id res chain seq x y z
N MET A 1 1.51 7.86 -8.91
CA MET A 1 1.13 7.65 -7.51
C MET A 1 2.00 8.55 -6.68
N ASP A 2 1.40 9.28 -5.75
CA ASP A 2 2.14 10.17 -4.86
C ASP A 2 2.23 9.52 -3.49
N ILE A 3 3.44 9.40 -2.95
CA ILE A 3 3.64 8.94 -1.57
C ILE A 3 3.19 10.05 -0.65
N ILE A 4 2.26 9.75 0.25
CA ILE A 4 1.71 10.72 1.20
C ILE A 4 2.14 10.47 2.64
N GLU A 5 2.45 9.22 3.00
CA GLU A 5 3.06 8.85 4.28
C GLU A 5 4.00 7.65 4.08
N GLU A 6 5.06 7.57 4.87
CA GLU A 6 6.02 6.45 4.88
C GLU A 6 6.33 6.04 6.32
N TYR A 7 6.37 4.73 6.56
CA TYR A 7 6.84 4.10 7.78
C TYR A 7 8.01 3.19 7.45
N THR A 8 9.04 3.21 8.30
CA THR A 8 10.25 2.39 8.11
C THR A 8 10.43 1.45 9.29
N SER A 9 10.66 0.17 9.00
CA SER A 9 11.00 -0.85 9.99
C SER A 9 12.37 -1.43 9.65
N ILE A 10 13.23 -1.57 10.65
CA ILE A 10 14.57 -2.14 10.48
C ILE A 10 14.62 -3.45 11.24
N ASP A 11 14.92 -4.53 10.53
CA ASP A 11 15.25 -5.83 11.06
C ASP A 11 16.77 -6.00 11.08
N THR A 12 17.37 -5.72 12.24
CA THR A 12 18.81 -5.83 12.45
C THR A 12 19.31 -7.26 12.55
N GLU A 13 18.42 -8.24 12.81
CA GLU A 13 18.83 -9.65 12.90
C GLU A 13 19.04 -10.24 11.52
N ASN A 14 18.19 -9.86 10.56
CA ASN A 14 18.22 -10.34 9.19
C ASN A 14 18.89 -9.35 8.21
N ASP A 15 19.35 -8.19 8.68
CA ASP A 15 19.88 -7.09 7.86
C ASP A 15 18.88 -6.61 6.79
N PHE A 16 17.61 -6.42 7.16
CA PHE A 16 16.56 -5.94 6.27
C PHE A 16 15.98 -4.60 6.70
N GLU A 17 15.69 -3.75 5.73
CA GLU A 17 14.88 -2.56 5.88
C GLU A 17 13.58 -2.72 5.11
N TYR A 18 12.46 -2.46 5.78
CA TYR A 18 11.13 -2.45 5.19
C TYR A 18 10.58 -1.03 5.17
N LYS A 19 9.90 -0.68 4.08
CA LYS A 19 9.18 0.59 3.94
C LYS A 19 7.74 0.32 3.57
N TYR A 20 6.84 0.95 4.30
CA TYR A 20 5.40 0.85 4.14
C TYR A 20 4.87 2.24 3.82
N ARG A 21 4.27 2.41 2.65
CA ARG A 21 3.87 3.72 2.14
C ARG A 21 2.38 3.78 1.88
N LEU A 22 1.76 4.84 2.40
CA LEU A 22 0.44 5.25 1.97
C LEU A 22 0.62 6.07 0.69
N THR A 23 -0.13 5.71 -0.34
CA THR A 23 -0.05 6.36 -1.64
C THR A 23 -1.39 6.96 -2.03
N LYS A 24 -1.34 7.99 -2.87
CA LYS A 24 -2.50 8.67 -3.45
C LYS A 24 -2.43 8.58 -4.97
N SER A 25 -3.57 8.31 -5.59
CA SER A 25 -3.72 8.20 -7.04
C SER A 25 -5.00 8.87 -7.51
N LEU A 26 -5.03 9.32 -8.76
CA LEU A 26 -6.23 9.80 -9.42
C LEU A 26 -6.68 8.76 -10.44
N TYR A 27 -7.91 8.27 -10.33
CA TYR A 27 -8.51 7.31 -11.26
C TYR A 27 -9.86 7.82 -11.73
N LYS A 28 -10.00 8.10 -13.03
CA LYS A 28 -11.23 8.65 -13.63
C LYS A 28 -11.80 9.87 -12.88
N GLY A 29 -10.93 10.78 -12.42
CA GLY A 29 -11.32 11.95 -11.65
C GLY A 29 -11.53 11.71 -10.15
N ILE A 30 -11.54 10.45 -9.70
CA ILE A 30 -11.71 10.07 -8.30
C ILE A 30 -10.34 9.92 -7.64
N THR A 31 -10.15 10.58 -6.49
CA THR A 31 -8.98 10.35 -5.65
C THR A 31 -9.13 9.02 -4.92
N GLY A 32 -8.19 8.10 -5.13
CA GLY A 32 -8.08 6.84 -4.40
C GLY A 32 -6.76 6.74 -3.65
N TYR A 33 -6.74 5.86 -2.65
CA TYR A 33 -5.58 5.60 -1.81
C TYR A 33 -5.14 4.14 -1.95
N GLY A 34 -3.84 3.93 -1.88
CA GLY A 34 -3.21 2.62 -2.04
C GLY A 34 -2.07 2.39 -1.06
N ILE A 35 -1.48 1.21 -1.11
CA ILE A 35 -0.36 0.80 -0.26
C ILE A 35 0.78 0.30 -1.16
N GLU A 36 2.00 0.71 -0.83
CA GLU A 36 3.23 0.13 -1.36
C GLU A 36 4.07 -0.41 -0.20
N VAL A 37 4.57 -1.63 -0.37
CA VAL A 37 5.50 -2.26 0.57
C VAL A 37 6.79 -2.59 -0.17
N GLN A 38 7.91 -2.20 0.43
CA GLN A 38 9.25 -2.45 -0.09
C GLN A 38 10.08 -3.13 0.99
N SER A 39 10.94 -4.07 0.61
CA SER A 39 12.01 -4.61 1.46
C SER A 39 13.34 -4.57 0.72
N GLN A 40 14.41 -4.22 1.42
CA GLN A 40 15.76 -4.25 0.88
C GLN A 40 16.77 -4.69 1.94
N ASN A 41 17.87 -5.32 1.53
CA ASN A 41 18.95 -5.62 2.46
C ASN A 41 19.76 -4.37 2.82
N SER A 42 20.16 -4.26 4.09
CA SER A 42 20.88 -3.10 4.63
C SER A 42 22.38 -3.10 4.28
N ASN A 43 22.97 -4.27 3.99
CA ASN A 43 24.40 -4.43 3.71
C ASN A 43 24.69 -4.76 2.24
N THR A 44 25.29 -3.79 1.54
CA THR A 44 25.53 -3.75 0.08
C THR A 44 26.93 -4.23 -0.32
N THR A 45 27.35 -5.43 0.12
CA THR A 45 28.70 -5.91 -0.22
C THR A 45 28.79 -6.89 -1.38
N ASN A 46 27.69 -7.38 -2.00
CA ASN A 46 27.75 -7.93 -3.38
C ASN A 46 26.42 -8.36 -4.04
N LYS A 47 25.27 -8.35 -3.35
CA LYS A 47 23.94 -8.53 -3.97
C LYS A 47 22.93 -7.61 -3.30
N VAL A 48 22.34 -6.70 -4.07
CA VAL A 48 21.21 -5.88 -3.61
C VAL A 48 19.96 -6.74 -3.73
N PHE A 49 19.42 -7.17 -2.60
CA PHE A 49 18.08 -7.73 -2.57
C PHE A 49 17.12 -6.57 -2.42
N TYR A 50 16.22 -6.42 -3.38
CA TYR A 50 15.21 -5.38 -3.41
C TYR A 50 13.92 -6.00 -3.92
N GLU A 51 12.89 -5.98 -3.08
CA GLU A 51 11.55 -6.41 -3.45
C GLU A 51 10.57 -5.28 -3.15
N LYS A 52 9.55 -5.18 -3.99
CA LYS A 52 8.51 -4.20 -3.87
C LYS A 52 7.23 -4.71 -4.50
N ASP A 53 6.12 -4.48 -3.83
CA ASP A 53 4.79 -4.71 -4.36
C ASP A 53 3.83 -3.60 -3.89
N SER A 54 2.75 -3.40 -4.63
CA SER A 54 1.80 -2.34 -4.34
C SER A 54 0.41 -2.62 -4.89
N VAL A 55 -0.60 -2.17 -4.15
CA VAL A 55 -1.96 -2.02 -4.66
C VAL A 55 -2.31 -0.54 -4.75
N ASN A 56 -2.58 -0.10 -5.98
CA ASN A 56 -2.59 1.34 -6.27
C ASN A 56 -3.87 2.06 -5.86
N LEU A 57 -4.97 1.31 -5.82
CA LEU A 57 -6.31 1.77 -5.51
C LEU A 57 -6.96 0.69 -4.64
N ILE A 58 -7.14 1.02 -3.36
CA ILE A 58 -7.77 0.14 -2.38
C ILE A 58 -9.14 0.72 -2.01
N SER A 59 -9.19 2.01 -1.67
CA SER A 59 -10.41 2.69 -1.24
C SER A 59 -10.28 4.19 -1.51
N ILE A 60 -11.43 4.89 -1.60
CA ILE A 60 -11.48 6.36 -1.61
C ILE A 60 -11.30 6.95 -0.20
N ASN A 61 -11.40 6.13 0.84
CA ASN A 61 -11.26 6.55 2.23
C ASN A 61 -9.82 6.37 2.73
N ARG A 62 -9.10 7.48 2.85
CA ARG A 62 -7.73 7.52 3.36
C ARG A 62 -7.54 6.86 4.72
N HIS A 63 -8.49 7.05 5.65
CA HIS A 63 -8.35 6.56 7.03
C HIS A 63 -8.39 5.03 7.08
N ASN A 64 -9.26 4.44 6.27
CA ASN A 64 -9.37 2.99 6.11
C ASN A 64 -8.05 2.38 5.60
N VAL A 65 -7.51 2.93 4.52
CA VAL A 65 -6.24 2.48 3.95
C VAL A 65 -5.07 2.70 4.91
N LYS A 66 -5.05 3.81 5.65
CA LYS A 66 -4.04 4.07 6.68
C LYS A 66 -4.11 3.07 7.84
N ALA A 67 -5.31 2.70 8.29
CA ALA A 67 -5.48 1.71 9.34
C ALA A 67 -4.96 0.33 8.89
N LEU A 68 -5.23 -0.05 7.63
CA LEU A 68 -4.66 -1.26 7.03
C LEU A 68 -3.13 -1.20 6.95
N LEU A 69 -2.57 -0.09 6.44
CA LEU A 69 -1.12 0.12 6.37
C LEU A 69 -0.44 -0.03 7.73
N THR A 70 -1.04 0.53 8.79
CA THR A 70 -0.52 0.43 10.15
C THR A 70 -0.43 -1.03 10.61
N LYS A 71 -1.46 -1.85 10.33
CA LYS A 71 -1.42 -3.28 10.64
C LYS A 71 -0.32 -4.02 9.88
N LEU A 72 -0.11 -3.71 8.60
CA LEU A 72 0.97 -4.33 7.80
C LEU A 72 2.34 -3.99 8.39
N TYR A 73 2.54 -2.72 8.76
CA TYR A 73 3.77 -2.25 9.41
C TYR A 73 4.03 -2.94 10.75
N GLU A 74 3.01 -3.02 11.62
CA GLU A 74 3.11 -3.66 12.94
C GLU A 74 3.46 -5.15 12.84
N ASN A 75 2.96 -5.83 11.80
CA ASN A 75 3.21 -7.25 11.57
C ASN A 75 4.40 -7.53 10.62
N ARG A 76 5.14 -6.49 10.21
CA ARG A 76 6.27 -6.58 9.28
C ARG A 76 5.99 -7.40 8.02
N VAL A 77 4.83 -7.17 7.40
CA VAL A 77 4.42 -7.90 6.19
C VAL A 77 5.42 -7.65 5.07
N SER A 78 5.96 -8.71 4.47
CA SER A 78 6.87 -8.57 3.32
C SER A 78 6.12 -8.24 2.04
N PRO A 79 6.77 -7.59 1.06
CA PRO A 79 6.15 -7.27 -0.24
C PRO A 79 5.54 -8.50 -0.92
N LEU A 80 6.22 -9.65 -0.86
CA LEU A 80 5.75 -10.91 -1.46
C LEU A 80 4.38 -11.37 -0.95
N HIS A 81 4.08 -11.14 0.33
CA HIS A 81 2.82 -11.58 0.95
C HIS A 81 1.75 -10.47 0.96
N LEU A 82 2.02 -9.32 0.33
CA LEU A 82 1.11 -8.17 0.40
C LEU A 82 -0.28 -8.54 -0.11
N ILE A 83 -0.37 -9.08 -1.33
CA ILE A 83 -1.64 -9.40 -1.97
C ILE A 83 -2.41 -10.47 -1.21
N ASP A 84 -1.72 -11.50 -0.72
CA ASP A 84 -2.35 -12.57 0.07
C ASP A 84 -3.02 -12.04 1.34
N ILE A 85 -2.49 -10.96 1.91
CA ILE A 85 -2.98 -10.36 3.16
C ILE A 85 -4.07 -9.31 2.91
N ILE A 86 -3.94 -8.51 1.85
CA ILE A 86 -4.87 -7.38 1.62
C ILE A 86 -5.89 -7.63 0.51
N GLY A 87 -5.77 -8.72 -0.26
CA GLY A 87 -6.61 -8.98 -1.43
C GLY A 87 -8.11 -8.97 -1.11
N GLU A 88 -8.53 -9.68 -0.07
CA GLU A 88 -9.94 -9.69 0.37
C GLU A 88 -10.43 -8.28 0.73
N TYR A 89 -9.61 -7.49 1.42
CA TYR A 89 -9.94 -6.10 1.75
C TYR A 89 -10.07 -5.22 0.50
N VAL A 90 -9.22 -5.43 -0.51
CA VAL A 90 -9.29 -4.71 -1.78
C VAL A 90 -10.60 -5.05 -2.51
N ASP A 91 -10.96 -6.33 -2.55
CA ASP A 91 -12.18 -6.80 -3.21
C ASP A 91 -13.45 -6.24 -2.55
N GLU A 92 -13.48 -6.10 -1.21
CA GLU A 92 -14.60 -5.49 -0.49
C GLU A 92 -14.78 -4.00 -0.82
N HIS A 93 -13.68 -3.28 -1.04
CA HIS A 93 -13.68 -1.82 -1.18
C HIS A 93 -13.66 -1.32 -2.64
N VAL A 94 -13.46 -2.19 -3.64
CA VAL A 94 -13.45 -1.80 -5.06
C VAL A 94 -14.76 -1.14 -5.51
N CYS A 95 -15.90 -1.55 -4.94
CA CYS A 95 -17.22 -1.03 -5.28
C CYS A 95 -17.41 0.47 -4.94
N GLU A 96 -16.56 1.03 -4.06
CA GLU A 96 -16.60 2.45 -3.71
C GLU A 96 -16.36 3.36 -4.93
N PHE A 97 -15.54 2.90 -5.87
CA PHE A 97 -15.18 3.66 -7.06
C PHE A 97 -16.33 3.73 -8.08
N ASP A 98 -17.19 2.72 -8.16
CA ASP A 98 -18.37 2.72 -9.03
C ASP A 98 -19.46 3.66 -8.50
N ASN A 99 -19.67 3.67 -7.18
CA ASN A 99 -20.66 4.51 -6.52
C ASN A 99 -20.37 6.00 -6.64
N PHE A 100 -19.10 6.39 -6.75
CA PHE A 100 -18.71 7.78 -6.92
C PHE A 100 -18.99 8.30 -8.34
N THR A 101 -18.77 7.47 -9.36
CA THR A 101 -19.08 7.83 -10.75
C THR A 101 -20.57 8.12 -10.97
N SER A 102 -21.46 7.41 -10.26
CA SER A 102 -22.91 7.55 -10.39
C SER A 102 -23.47 8.88 -9.89
N LYS A 103 -22.74 9.59 -9.01
CA LYS A 103 -23.18 10.89 -8.48
C LYS A 103 -22.88 12.06 -9.42
N GLU A 104 -21.89 11.94 -10.30
CA GLU A 104 -21.54 13.03 -11.24
C GLU A 104 -22.35 12.97 -12.54
N VAL A 105 -22.97 11.84 -12.89
CA VAL A 105 -23.85 11.73 -14.08
C VAL A 105 -25.29 12.18 -13.80
N ALA A 106 -25.63 12.45 -12.54
CA ALA A 106 -26.98 12.79 -12.09
C ALA A 106 -27.19 14.30 -11.84
N ASN A 107 -26.24 15.16 -12.23
CA ASN A 107 -26.30 16.62 -12.10
C ASN A 107 -26.13 17.32 -13.44
#